data_AF-A0A3P7EVK4-F1
#
_entry.id   AF-A0A3P7EVK4-F1
#
_cell.length_a   1.000
_cell.length_b   1.000
_cell.length_c   1.000
_cell.angle_alpha   90.00
_cell.angle_beta   90.00
_cell.angle_gamma   90.00
#
_symmetry.space_group_name_H-M   'P 1'
#
loop_
_entity.id
_entity.type
_entity.pdbx_description
1 polymer ?
#
loop_
_entity_poly.entity_id
_entity_poly.type
_entity_poly.pdbx_seq_one_letter_code
_entity_poly.pdbx_strand_id
1 'polypeptide(L)'
;MSLMRVWIASLLFYLSVFVICELLRQMINRWLRRHLPRFTIGLLLEFVGTLQVCTPMFDVNLILQTYGLFGIFIEITAIEIANGFFLRDAIAHPCPLITTASRKRLALRTAFLVFAVQLVAAYLSYFFARTFWKLGLNPMHNELLVADHCEADLTASYQANNCLSIFHDRIIQVALTAGSLIEGLATFSSKAVEFVANEWYADSRAQMLINCMFAGFLTTVGINYTGMYANPIVAWACTFNCTGVTHLGHLVVYWLSPLIGWFLADAVFGEQECIVECFTEEREDSNLMKLKSS
;
A
#
# COMPACT_ATOMS: atom_id res chain seq x y z
N MET A 1 33.42 -12.22 10.20
CA MET A 1 31.97 -12.33 10.43
C MET A 1 31.34 -12.91 9.18
N SER A 2 30.59 -14.02 9.27
CA SER A 2 29.73 -14.39 8.15
C SER A 2 28.76 -13.23 7.93
N LEU A 3 28.78 -12.61 6.75
CA LEU A 3 27.82 -11.57 6.44
C LEU A 3 26.42 -12.16 6.63
N MET A 4 25.59 -11.51 7.45
CA MET A 4 24.20 -11.93 7.60
C MET A 4 23.57 -11.98 6.21
N ARG A 5 22.87 -13.06 5.87
CA ARG A 5 22.20 -13.17 4.57
C ARG A 5 21.17 -12.05 4.45
N VAL A 6 21.00 -11.49 3.26
CA VAL A 6 20.07 -10.38 2.98
C VAL A 6 18.67 -10.72 3.48
N TRP A 7 18.14 -11.91 3.18
CA TRP A 7 16.83 -12.33 3.70
C TRP A 7 16.69 -12.30 5.23
N ILE A 8 17.75 -12.62 5.98
CA ILE A 8 17.68 -12.57 7.44
C ILE A 8 17.61 -11.11 7.89
N ALA A 9 18.38 -10.22 7.25
CA ALA A 9 18.35 -8.79 7.53
C ALA A 9 16.97 -8.19 7.24
N SER A 10 16.40 -8.51 6.08
CA SER A 10 15.07 -8.06 5.64
C SER A 10 13.97 -8.65 6.52
N LEU A 11 14.05 -9.92 6.90
CA LEU A 11 13.09 -10.51 7.84
C LEU A 11 13.13 -9.82 9.21
N LEU A 12 14.32 -9.50 9.73
CA LEU A 12 14.45 -8.72 10.97
C LEU A 12 13.86 -7.31 10.82
N PHE A 13 14.04 -6.69 9.65
CA PHE A 13 13.43 -5.41 9.32
C PHE A 13 11.90 -5.51 9.38
N TYR A 14 11.30 -6.44 8.64
CA TYR A 14 9.85 -6.62 8.62
C TYR A 14 9.29 -6.94 10.00
N LEU A 15 9.90 -7.89 10.71
CA LEU A 15 9.52 -8.24 12.07
C LEU A 15 9.55 -7.01 13.00
N SER A 16 10.58 -6.16 12.88
CA SER A 16 10.66 -4.94 13.67
C SER A 16 9.50 -3.97 13.36
N VAL A 17 9.14 -3.80 12.09
CA VAL A 17 8.02 -2.95 11.66
C VAL A 17 6.71 -3.48 12.23
N PHE A 18 6.40 -4.77 12.03
CA PHE A 18 5.17 -5.38 12.53
C PHE A 18 5.08 -5.35 14.06
N VAL A 19 6.18 -5.62 14.77
CA VAL A 19 6.20 -5.55 16.25
C VAL A 19 5.97 -4.12 16.73
N ILE A 20 6.64 -3.13 16.16
CA ILE A 20 6.48 -1.73 16.56
C ILE A 20 5.05 -1.25 16.27
N CYS A 21 4.52 -1.52 15.08
CA CYS A 21 3.15 -1.16 14.72
C CYS A 21 2.11 -1.87 15.61
N GLU A 22 2.32 -3.14 15.97
CA GLU A 22 1.43 -3.85 16.87
C GLU A 22 1.48 -3.28 18.30
N LEU A 23 2.66 -2.90 18.80
CA LEU A 23 2.80 -2.23 20.09
C LEU A 23 2.08 -0.87 20.10
N LEU A 24 2.22 -0.07 19.03
CA LEU A 24 1.50 1.19 18.88
C LEU A 24 -0.02 0.96 18.82
N ARG A 25 -0.48 -0.06 18.09
CA ARG A 25 -1.90 -0.44 18.00
C ARG A 25 -2.46 -0.82 19.37
N GLN A 26 -1.71 -1.61 20.15
CA GLN A 26 -2.10 -1.99 21.51
C GLN A 26 -2.13 -0.77 22.45
N MET A 27 -1.15 0.13 22.33
CA MET A 27 -1.11 1.37 23.10
C MET A 27 -2.33 2.26 22.80
N ILE A 28 -2.68 2.43 21.52
CA ILE A 28 -3.85 3.19 21.08
C ILE A 28 -5.13 2.58 21.65
N ASN A 29 -5.32 1.26 21.46
CA ASN A 29 -6.54 0.58 21.86
C ASN A 29 -6.71 0.47 23.38
N ARG A 30 -5.62 0.32 24.15
CA ARG A 30 -5.70 0.15 25.61
C ARG A 30 -5.70 1.46 26.37
N TRP A 31 -4.98 2.48 25.91
CA TRP A 31 -4.76 3.71 26.67
C TRP A 31 -5.48 4.92 26.07
N LEU A 32 -5.33 5.14 24.76
CA LEU A 32 -5.88 6.33 24.10
C LEU A 32 -7.39 6.22 23.87
N ARG A 33 -7.91 5.00 23.63
CA ARG A 33 -9.34 4.75 23.38
C ARG A 33 -10.26 5.18 24.52
N ARG A 34 -9.74 5.30 25.76
CA ARG A 34 -10.50 5.80 26.92
C ARG A 34 -10.61 7.33 26.97
N HIS A 35 -9.76 8.04 26.24
CA HIS A 35 -9.58 9.49 26.36
C HIS A 35 -9.90 10.26 25.07
N LEU A 36 -9.86 9.60 23.92
CA LEU A 36 -10.06 10.23 22.62
C LEU A 36 -11.38 9.76 21.96
N PRO A 37 -11.99 10.63 21.13
CA PRO A 37 -13.17 10.26 20.33
C PRO A 37 -12.85 9.10 19.37
N ARG A 38 -13.89 8.33 19.00
CA ARG A 38 -13.73 7.13 18.15
C ARG A 38 -13.11 7.50 16.81
N PHE A 39 -13.51 8.64 16.25
CA PHE A 39 -12.97 9.15 15.00
C PHE A 39 -11.44 9.34 15.04
N THR A 40 -10.93 9.97 16.10
CA THR A 40 -9.48 10.18 16.26
C THR A 40 -8.74 8.87 16.47
N ILE A 41 -9.32 7.92 17.20
CA ILE A 41 -8.74 6.57 17.34
C ILE A 41 -8.63 5.88 15.98
N GLY A 42 -9.67 5.94 15.15
CA GLY A 42 -9.63 5.42 13.79
C GLY A 42 -8.51 6.04 12.97
N LEU A 43 -8.32 7.36 13.04
CA LEU A 43 -7.23 8.04 12.32
C LEU A 43 -5.84 7.59 12.80
N LEU A 44 -5.66 7.39 14.11
CA LEU A 44 -4.38 6.88 14.64
C LEU A 44 -4.11 5.43 14.21
N LEU A 45 -5.16 4.59 14.14
CA LEU A 45 -5.04 3.21 13.67
C LEU A 45 -4.77 3.15 12.17
N GLU A 46 -5.38 4.03 11.39
CA GLU A 46 -5.11 4.21 9.96
C GLU A 46 -3.66 4.63 9.73
N PHE A 47 -3.14 5.57 10.52
CA PHE A 47 -1.75 6.00 10.47
C PHE A 47 -0.80 4.81 10.66
N VAL A 48 -1.01 4.03 11.74
CA VAL A 48 -0.18 2.87 12.07
C VAL A 48 -0.30 1.77 11.00
N GLY A 49 -1.50 1.52 10.49
CA GLY A 49 -1.71 0.54 9.42
C GLY A 49 -1.02 0.94 8.12
N THR A 50 -1.15 2.20 7.69
CA THR A 50 -0.48 2.69 6.48
C THR A 50 1.04 2.66 6.64
N LEU A 51 1.55 3.03 7.81
CA LEU A 51 2.97 2.92 8.12
C LEU A 51 3.46 1.46 8.02
N GLN A 52 2.69 0.51 8.55
CA GLN A 52 3.00 -0.92 8.48
C GLN A 52 3.03 -1.46 7.05
N VAL A 53 2.13 -1.00 6.18
CA VAL A 53 2.06 -1.43 4.78
C VAL A 53 3.18 -0.80 3.94
N CYS A 54 3.44 0.49 4.09
CA CYS A 54 4.43 1.19 3.27
C CYS A 54 5.89 0.88 3.66
N THR A 55 6.19 0.71 4.96
CA THR A 55 7.59 0.62 5.42
C THR A 55 8.36 -0.59 4.87
N PRO A 56 7.82 -1.82 4.83
CA PRO A 56 8.51 -2.98 4.27
C PRO A 56 8.84 -2.83 2.78
N MET A 57 8.06 -2.02 2.05
CA MET A 57 8.15 -1.90 0.59
C MET A 57 9.47 -1.27 0.13
N PHE A 58 10.18 -0.55 1.00
CA PHE A 58 11.49 0.02 0.70
C PHE A 58 12.62 -1.02 0.58
N ASP A 59 12.40 -2.27 1.01
CA ASP A 59 13.41 -3.33 0.95
C ASP A 59 13.18 -4.30 -0.23
N VAL A 60 12.08 -4.15 -0.96
CA VAL A 60 11.65 -5.07 -2.04
C VAL A 60 12.67 -5.12 -3.18
N ASN A 61 13.20 -3.98 -3.62
CA ASN A 61 14.19 -3.96 -4.70
C ASN A 61 15.51 -4.66 -4.31
N LEU A 62 15.92 -4.59 -3.03
CA LEU A 62 17.09 -5.32 -2.55
C LEU A 62 16.91 -6.84 -2.70
N ILE A 63 15.68 -7.31 -2.52
CA ILE A 63 15.31 -8.71 -2.58
C ILE A 63 15.22 -9.19 -4.02
N LEU A 64 14.66 -8.35 -4.90
CA LEU A 64 14.66 -8.58 -6.35
C LEU A 64 16.10 -8.74 -6.86
N GLN A 65 17.01 -7.86 -6.48
CA GLN A 65 18.40 -7.90 -6.93
C GLN A 65 19.18 -9.11 -6.38
N THR A 66 18.89 -9.54 -5.14
CA THR A 66 19.64 -10.62 -4.49
C THR A 66 19.10 -12.01 -4.82
N TYR A 67 17.77 -12.16 -4.92
CA TYR A 67 17.09 -13.46 -5.02
C TYR A 67 16.18 -13.59 -6.24
N GLY A 68 16.05 -12.53 -7.03
CA GLY A 68 15.22 -12.51 -8.22
C GLY A 68 13.73 -12.64 -7.92
N LEU A 69 12.98 -12.97 -8.96
CA LEU A 69 11.52 -13.04 -8.95
C LEU A 69 10.96 -14.04 -7.93
N PHE A 70 11.66 -15.17 -7.71
CA PHE A 70 11.22 -16.14 -6.71
C PHE A 70 11.32 -15.60 -5.27
N GLY A 71 12.32 -14.76 -4.99
CA GLY A 71 12.43 -14.10 -3.70
C GLY A 71 11.31 -13.10 -3.45
N ILE A 72 10.96 -12.32 -4.47
CA ILE A 72 9.83 -11.38 -4.43
C ILE A 72 8.51 -12.10 -4.16
N PHE A 73 8.26 -13.21 -4.85
CA PHE A 73 7.07 -14.00 -4.62
C PHE A 73 6.91 -14.40 -3.15
N ILE A 74 7.96 -15.02 -2.58
CA ILE A 74 7.94 -15.46 -1.17
C ILE A 74 7.78 -14.27 -0.23
N GLU A 75 8.52 -13.20 -0.46
CA GLU A 75 8.53 -12.04 0.41
C GLU A 75 7.20 -11.31 0.44
N ILE A 76 6.68 -10.93 -0.73
CA ILE A 76 5.43 -10.18 -0.82
C ILE A 76 4.29 -11.02 -0.26
N THR A 77 4.24 -12.31 -0.58
CA THR A 77 3.26 -13.21 0.04
C THR A 77 3.40 -13.26 1.56
N ALA A 78 4.61 -13.32 2.11
CA ALA A 78 4.81 -13.33 3.57
C ALA A 78 4.40 -12.01 4.24
N ILE A 79 4.72 -10.86 3.63
CA ILE A 79 4.30 -9.54 4.10
C ILE A 79 2.77 -9.42 4.04
N GLU A 80 2.14 -9.87 2.97
CA GLU A 80 0.69 -9.84 2.82
C GLU A 80 -0.02 -10.79 3.79
N ILE A 81 0.53 -11.97 4.06
CA ILE A 81 0.00 -12.85 5.11
C ILE A 81 0.09 -12.15 6.47
N ALA A 82 1.21 -11.50 6.77
CA ALA A 82 1.37 -10.75 8.01
C ALA A 82 0.38 -9.58 8.07
N ASN A 83 0.15 -8.84 6.98
CA ASN A 83 -0.89 -7.82 6.90
C ASN A 83 -2.27 -8.43 7.12
N GLY A 84 -2.59 -9.59 6.55
CA GLY A 84 -3.85 -10.29 6.78
C GLY A 84 -4.15 -10.60 8.25
N PHE A 85 -3.11 -10.78 9.08
CA PHE A 85 -3.27 -10.98 10.53
C PHE A 85 -3.17 -9.68 11.36
N PHE A 86 -2.31 -8.75 10.99
CA PHE A 86 -1.91 -7.61 11.84
C PHE A 86 -2.45 -6.25 11.38
N LEU A 87 -2.80 -6.10 10.09
CA LEU A 87 -3.45 -4.90 9.54
C LEU A 87 -4.94 -4.91 9.90
N ARG A 88 -5.22 -4.70 11.19
CA ARG A 88 -6.58 -4.60 11.74
C ARG A 88 -6.96 -3.14 11.89
N ASP A 89 -8.23 -2.78 11.72
CA ASP A 89 -8.76 -1.43 11.96
C ASP A 89 -8.15 -0.32 11.08
N ALA A 90 -7.53 -0.67 9.94
CA ALA A 90 -6.95 0.28 8.99
C ALA A 90 -7.23 -0.18 7.57
N ILE A 91 -7.44 0.78 6.67
CA ILE A 91 -7.66 0.54 5.24
C ILE A 91 -6.32 0.47 4.52
N ALA A 92 -5.41 1.42 4.81
CA ALA A 92 -4.07 1.54 4.21
C ALA A 92 -4.05 1.49 2.66
N HIS A 93 -5.19 1.82 2.03
CA HIS A 93 -5.40 1.77 0.61
C HIS A 93 -6.37 2.88 0.17
N PRO A 94 -6.00 3.77 -0.76
CA PRO A 94 -6.83 4.92 -1.12
C PRO A 94 -7.97 4.55 -2.08
N CYS A 95 -7.85 3.50 -2.89
CA CYS A 95 -8.92 3.08 -3.80
C CYS A 95 -10.27 2.76 -3.11
N PRO A 96 -10.37 1.83 -2.13
CA PRO A 96 -11.63 1.56 -1.43
C PRO A 96 -12.15 2.79 -0.67
N LEU A 97 -11.24 3.64 -0.16
CA LEU A 97 -11.59 4.89 0.51
C LEU A 97 -12.30 5.86 -0.44
N ILE A 98 -11.72 6.11 -1.61
CA ILE A 98 -12.25 7.04 -2.62
C ILE A 98 -13.53 6.51 -3.25
N THR A 99 -13.58 5.21 -3.59
CA THR A 99 -14.77 4.61 -4.21
C THR A 99 -15.96 4.64 -3.28
N THR A 100 -15.79 4.28 -2.00
CA THR A 100 -16.84 4.37 -0.98
C THR A 100 -17.30 5.81 -0.74
N ALA A 101 -16.35 6.75 -0.64
CA ALA A 101 -16.65 8.17 -0.40
C ALA A 101 -17.38 8.84 -1.57
N SER A 102 -17.09 8.41 -2.81
CA SER A 102 -17.76 8.92 -4.01
C SER A 102 -19.25 8.60 -4.05
N ARG A 103 -19.68 7.52 -3.38
CA ARG A 103 -21.08 7.08 -3.28
C ARG A 103 -21.82 7.70 -2.10
N LYS A 104 -21.17 7.83 -0.94
CA LYS A 104 -21.77 8.41 0.29
C LYS A 104 -21.29 9.87 0.50
N ARG A 105 -22.06 10.89 0.09
CA ARG A 105 -21.68 12.32 0.18
C ARG A 105 -21.22 12.78 1.58
N LEU A 106 -21.85 12.27 2.65
CA LEU A 106 -21.48 12.62 4.04
C LEU A 106 -20.07 12.09 4.41
N ALA A 107 -19.57 11.08 3.70
CA ALA A 107 -18.28 10.45 3.96
C ALA A 107 -17.09 11.20 3.33
N LEU A 108 -17.30 12.20 2.46
CA LEU A 108 -16.20 12.89 1.76
C LEU A 108 -15.21 13.59 2.69
N ARG A 109 -15.70 14.27 3.74
CA ARG A 109 -14.81 14.95 4.70
C ARG A 109 -13.97 13.95 5.49
N THR A 110 -14.61 12.87 5.95
CA THR A 110 -13.96 11.77 6.63
C THR A 110 -12.90 11.13 5.73
N ALA A 111 -13.26 10.82 4.49
CA ALA A 111 -12.35 10.22 3.52
C ALA A 111 -11.15 11.12 3.22
N PHE A 112 -11.35 12.43 3.11
CA PHE A 112 -10.24 13.38 2.95
C PHE A 112 -9.27 13.35 4.15
N LEU A 113 -9.78 13.29 5.38
CA LEU A 113 -8.95 13.24 6.58
C LEU A 113 -8.19 11.91 6.70
N VAL A 114 -8.87 10.78 6.43
CA VAL A 114 -8.24 9.45 6.37
C VAL A 114 -7.13 9.44 5.31
N PHE A 115 -7.41 9.98 4.13
CA PHE A 115 -6.43 10.08 3.05
C PHE A 115 -5.23 10.96 3.41
N ALA A 116 -5.45 12.10 4.06
CA ALA A 116 -4.37 12.95 4.54
C ALA A 116 -3.49 12.21 5.56
N VAL A 117 -4.08 11.41 6.45
CA VAL A 117 -3.34 10.56 7.39
C VAL A 117 -2.54 9.48 6.68
N GLN A 118 -3.12 8.83 5.67
CA GLN A 118 -2.41 7.86 4.82
C GLN A 118 -1.17 8.50 4.19
N LEU A 119 -1.27 9.73 3.66
CA LEU A 119 -0.14 10.46 3.08
C LEU A 119 0.95 10.77 4.11
N VAL A 120 0.58 11.21 5.31
CA VAL A 120 1.56 11.50 6.37
C VAL A 120 2.27 10.22 6.81
N ALA A 121 1.54 9.11 6.99
CA ALA A 121 2.13 7.82 7.33
C ALA A 121 3.05 7.29 6.24
N ALA A 122 2.63 7.38 4.97
CA ALA A 122 3.43 7.00 3.81
C ALA A 122 4.72 7.83 3.72
N TYR A 123 4.65 9.14 3.95
CA TYR A 123 5.86 9.98 3.99
C TYR A 123 6.81 9.58 5.12
N LEU A 124 6.27 9.31 6.32
CA LEU A 124 7.06 8.92 7.49
C LEU A 124 7.63 7.49 7.40
N SER A 125 7.03 6.63 6.57
CA SER A 125 7.48 5.24 6.38
C SER A 125 8.92 5.14 5.85
N TYR A 126 9.33 6.07 4.97
CA TYR A 126 10.71 6.15 4.50
C TYR A 126 11.70 6.42 5.64
N PHE A 127 11.39 7.38 6.53
CA PHE A 127 12.25 7.68 7.68
C PHE A 127 12.25 6.54 8.70
N PHE A 128 11.14 5.82 8.81
CA PHE A 128 11.07 4.64 9.66
C PHE A 128 11.99 3.53 9.14
N ALA A 129 11.95 3.23 7.83
CA ALA A 129 12.88 2.30 7.18
C ALA A 129 14.34 2.70 7.40
N ARG A 130 14.69 3.97 7.15
CA ARG A 130 16.06 4.48 7.40
C ARG A 130 16.51 4.36 8.84
N THR A 131 15.60 4.49 9.80
CA THR A 131 15.92 4.34 11.22
C THR A 131 16.37 2.91 11.53
N PHE A 132 15.74 1.91 10.90
CA PHE A 132 16.19 0.53 10.98
C PHE A 132 17.55 0.33 10.30
N TRP A 133 17.73 0.84 9.09
CA TRP A 133 18.99 0.66 8.34
C TRP A 133 20.21 1.27 9.04
N LYS A 134 20.03 2.32 9.84
CA LYS A 134 21.09 2.89 10.69
C LYS A 134 21.68 1.91 11.72
N LEU A 135 21.00 0.80 12.01
CA LEU A 135 21.54 -0.27 12.87
C LEU A 135 22.71 -1.01 12.21
N GLY A 136 22.92 -0.85 10.90
CA GLY A 136 24.08 -1.40 10.19
C GLY A 136 24.15 -2.92 10.17
N LEU A 137 22.99 -3.59 10.24
CA LEU A 137 22.91 -5.05 10.33
C LEU A 137 23.38 -5.75 9.05
N ASN A 138 23.27 -5.10 7.90
CA ASN A 138 23.72 -5.61 6.61
C ASN A 138 24.34 -4.48 5.75
N PRO A 139 25.46 -4.71 5.04
CA PRO A 139 26.05 -3.73 4.13
C PRO A 139 25.09 -3.18 3.07
N MET A 140 24.17 -4.01 2.56
CA MET A 140 23.20 -3.58 1.55
C MET A 140 22.21 -2.55 2.10
N HIS A 141 21.82 -2.67 3.37
CA HIS A 141 21.01 -1.63 4.03
C HIS A 141 21.79 -0.33 4.23
N ASN A 142 23.12 -0.40 4.38
CA ASN A 142 23.95 0.80 4.40
C ASN A 142 24.00 1.48 3.02
N GLU A 143 23.99 0.71 1.93
CA GLU A 143 23.89 1.27 0.58
C GLU A 143 22.56 2.01 0.37
N LEU A 144 21.43 1.42 0.80
CA LEU A 144 20.12 2.10 0.80
C LEU A 144 20.10 3.37 1.66
N LEU A 145 20.85 3.38 2.77
CA LEU A 145 20.92 4.54 3.66
C LEU A 145 21.70 5.72 3.04
N VAL A 146 22.69 5.43 2.19
CA VAL A 146 23.58 6.39 1.51
C VAL A 146 23.04 6.78 0.12
N ALA A 147 22.07 6.04 -0.42
CA ALA A 147 21.43 6.39 -1.69
C ALA A 147 20.74 7.77 -1.62
N ASP A 148 21.29 8.74 -2.35
CA ASP A 148 20.75 10.11 -2.45
C ASP A 148 19.62 10.24 -3.47
N HIS A 149 19.51 9.28 -4.40
CA HIS A 149 18.59 9.32 -5.53
C HIS A 149 17.90 7.96 -5.68
N CYS A 150 16.66 7.98 -6.16
CA CYS A 150 15.92 6.79 -6.55
C CYS A 150 15.46 6.92 -8.00
N GLU A 151 15.34 5.77 -8.68
CA GLU A 151 14.82 5.65 -10.04
C GLU A 151 13.40 5.10 -9.98
N ALA A 152 12.52 5.54 -10.87
CA ALA A 152 11.16 5.04 -10.95
C ALA A 152 11.15 3.65 -11.58
N ASP A 153 10.30 2.75 -11.05
CA ASP A 153 10.19 1.36 -11.53
C ASP A 153 9.54 1.22 -12.92
N LEU A 154 9.12 2.33 -13.54
CA LEU A 154 8.52 2.35 -14.86
C LEU A 154 9.58 2.10 -15.95
N THR A 155 9.83 0.83 -16.24
CA THR A 155 10.98 0.37 -17.04
C THR A 155 11.03 0.95 -18.44
N ALA A 156 9.88 1.07 -19.11
CA ALA A 156 9.83 1.64 -20.46
C ALA A 156 10.14 3.15 -20.49
N SER A 157 9.93 3.86 -19.38
CA SER A 157 10.27 5.29 -19.25
C SER A 157 11.77 5.51 -19.07
N TYR A 158 12.45 4.61 -18.35
CA TYR A 158 13.91 4.64 -18.22
C TYR A 158 14.60 4.49 -19.58
N GLN A 159 14.20 3.47 -20.37
CA GLN A 159 14.72 3.28 -21.73
C GLN A 159 14.41 4.49 -22.63
N ALA A 160 13.24 5.12 -22.46
CA ALA A 160 12.82 6.28 -23.25
C ALA A 160 13.72 7.52 -23.00
N ASN A 161 14.08 7.79 -21.75
CA ASN A 161 14.91 8.96 -21.41
C ASN A 161 16.34 8.88 -22.00
N ASN A 162 16.78 7.67 -22.34
CA ASN A 162 18.07 7.43 -23.01
C ASN A 162 17.96 7.36 -24.54
N CYS A 163 16.75 7.50 -25.11
CA CYS A 163 16.52 7.45 -26.55
C CYS A 163 16.64 8.83 -27.22
N LEU A 164 16.94 8.85 -28.52
CA LEU A 164 17.01 10.07 -29.33
C LEU A 164 15.65 10.79 -29.35
N SER A 165 15.70 12.13 -29.23
CA SER A 165 14.52 13.02 -29.08
C SER A 165 13.38 12.79 -30.08
N ILE A 166 13.67 12.37 -31.32
CA ILE A 166 12.66 12.16 -32.37
C ILE A 166 11.63 11.07 -32.00
N PHE A 167 12.01 10.10 -31.18
CA PHE A 167 11.11 9.02 -30.74
C PHE A 167 10.71 9.12 -29.27
N HIS A 168 11.29 10.06 -28.51
CA HIS A 168 11.14 10.17 -27.05
C HIS A 168 9.67 10.30 -26.64
N ASP A 169 8.94 11.27 -27.20
CA ASP A 169 7.53 11.51 -26.85
C ASP A 169 6.63 10.29 -27.11
N ARG A 170 6.86 9.57 -28.21
CA ARG A 170 6.08 8.37 -28.55
C ARG A 170 6.38 7.21 -27.61
N ILE A 171 7.65 6.99 -27.27
CA ILE A 171 8.05 5.90 -26.38
C ILE A 171 7.51 6.16 -24.96
N ILE A 172 7.58 7.40 -24.46
CA ILE A 172 6.99 7.77 -23.16
C ILE A 172 5.48 7.49 -23.14
N GLN A 173 4.73 7.89 -24.18
CA GLN A 173 3.29 7.66 -24.22
C GLN A 173 2.94 6.17 -24.20
N VAL A 174 3.68 5.35 -24.94
CA VAL A 174 3.51 3.89 -24.90
C VAL A 174 3.83 3.34 -23.52
N ALA A 175 4.91 3.82 -22.87
CA ALA A 175 5.30 3.42 -21.52
C ALA A 175 4.23 3.76 -20.48
N LEU A 176 3.71 5.00 -20.49
CA LEU A 176 2.65 5.44 -19.58
C LEU A 176 1.36 4.66 -19.82
N THR A 177 1.01 4.39 -21.09
CA THR A 177 -0.20 3.62 -21.41
C THR A 177 -0.07 2.17 -20.97
N ALA A 178 1.05 1.51 -21.27
CA ALA A 178 1.31 0.14 -20.86
C ALA A 178 1.36 0.03 -19.33
N GLY A 179 2.07 0.93 -18.65
CA GLY A 179 2.15 0.96 -17.19
C GLY A 179 0.78 1.19 -16.54
N SER A 180 -0.01 2.11 -17.08
CA SER A 180 -1.39 2.33 -16.63
C SER A 180 -2.22 1.05 -16.78
N LEU A 181 -2.19 0.40 -17.95
CA LEU A 181 -2.92 -0.85 -18.17
C LEU A 181 -2.49 -1.94 -17.18
N ILE A 182 -1.20 -2.09 -16.91
CA ILE A 182 -0.64 -3.07 -15.98
C ILE A 182 -1.16 -2.83 -14.55
N GLU A 183 -0.99 -1.62 -14.01
CA GLU A 183 -1.42 -1.27 -12.65
C GLU A 183 -2.96 -1.33 -12.47
N GLY A 184 -3.70 -0.86 -13.48
CA GLY A 184 -5.16 -0.87 -13.48
C GLY A 184 -5.72 -2.29 -13.55
N LEU A 185 -5.20 -3.14 -14.44
CA LEU A 185 -5.60 -4.53 -14.55
C LEU A 185 -5.22 -5.33 -13.31
N ALA A 186 -4.03 -5.10 -12.73
CA ALA A 186 -3.64 -5.74 -11.50
C ALA A 186 -4.60 -5.41 -10.35
N THR A 187 -4.94 -4.14 -10.17
CA THR A 187 -5.90 -3.71 -9.14
C THR A 187 -7.28 -4.33 -9.37
N PHE A 188 -7.74 -4.36 -10.62
CA PHE A 188 -9.00 -5.03 -10.98
C PHE A 188 -8.96 -6.53 -10.66
N SER A 189 -7.89 -7.22 -11.06
CA SER A 189 -7.72 -8.66 -10.86
C SER A 189 -7.60 -9.03 -9.39
N SER A 190 -6.92 -8.23 -8.57
CA SER A 190 -6.84 -8.45 -7.12
C SER A 190 -8.23 -8.46 -6.48
N LYS A 191 -9.06 -7.48 -6.81
CA LYS A 191 -10.45 -7.40 -6.31
C LYS A 191 -11.33 -8.52 -6.88
N ALA A 192 -11.09 -8.92 -8.13
CA ALA A 192 -11.78 -10.07 -8.74
C ALA A 192 -11.47 -11.39 -8.00
N VAL A 193 -10.19 -11.62 -7.69
CA VAL A 193 -9.76 -12.81 -6.93
C VAL A 193 -10.30 -12.79 -5.51
N GLU A 194 -10.30 -11.63 -4.86
CA GLU A 194 -10.92 -11.47 -3.54
C GLU A 194 -12.39 -11.87 -3.56
N PHE A 195 -13.16 -11.38 -4.54
CA PHE A 195 -14.56 -11.75 -4.69
C PHE A 195 -14.74 -13.25 -4.92
N VAL A 196 -13.98 -13.85 -5.85
CA VAL A 196 -14.06 -15.30 -6.13
C VAL A 196 -13.67 -16.12 -4.91
N ALA A 197 -12.64 -15.72 -4.17
CA ALA A 197 -12.20 -16.39 -2.96
C ALA A 197 -13.31 -16.36 -1.89
N ASN A 198 -13.96 -15.21 -1.70
CA ASN A 198 -15.05 -15.04 -0.75
C ASN A 198 -16.28 -15.89 -1.09
N GLU A 199 -16.58 -16.06 -2.39
CA GLU A 199 -17.71 -16.87 -2.85
C GLU A 199 -17.43 -18.38 -2.76
N TRP A 200 -16.21 -18.81 -3.09
CA TRP A 200 -15.90 -20.24 -3.24
C TRP A 200 -15.42 -20.91 -1.96
N TYR A 201 -14.84 -20.15 -1.03
CA TYR A 201 -14.27 -20.69 0.19
C TYR A 201 -15.00 -20.13 1.41
N ALA A 202 -15.53 -21.00 2.27
CA ALA A 202 -16.16 -20.59 3.52
C ALA A 202 -15.13 -20.24 4.62
N ASP A 203 -13.90 -20.76 4.53
CA ASP A 203 -12.86 -20.52 5.53
C ASP A 203 -12.13 -19.20 5.26
N SER A 204 -12.26 -18.25 6.17
CA SER A 204 -11.55 -16.96 6.17
C SER A 204 -10.03 -17.08 6.00
N ARG A 205 -9.40 -18.14 6.53
CA ARG A 205 -7.95 -18.34 6.38
C ARG A 205 -7.57 -18.76 4.97
N ALA A 206 -8.40 -19.58 4.32
CA ALA A 206 -8.20 -19.97 2.93
C ALA A 206 -8.38 -18.76 2.01
N GLN A 207 -9.39 -17.93 2.24
CA GLN A 207 -9.62 -16.67 1.51
C GLN A 207 -8.39 -15.75 1.61
N MET A 208 -7.92 -15.49 2.83
CA MET A 208 -6.73 -14.67 3.09
C MET A 208 -5.51 -15.24 2.35
N LEU A 209 -5.23 -16.54 2.48
CA LEU A 209 -4.07 -17.16 1.85
C LEU A 209 -4.11 -17.05 0.32
N ILE A 210 -5.27 -17.25 -0.30
CA ILE A 210 -5.44 -17.10 -1.76
C ILE A 210 -5.13 -15.67 -2.18
N ASN A 211 -5.65 -14.68 -1.47
CA ASN A 211 -5.41 -13.26 -1.77
C ASN A 211 -3.93 -12.90 -1.63
N CYS A 212 -3.27 -13.31 -0.55
CA CYS A 212 -1.84 -13.02 -0.33
C CYS A 212 -0.92 -13.72 -1.34
N MET A 213 -1.25 -14.96 -1.73
CA MET A 213 -0.51 -15.69 -2.76
C MET A 213 -0.71 -15.04 -4.14
N PHE A 214 -1.92 -14.58 -4.43
CA PHE A 214 -2.22 -13.90 -5.68
C PHE A 214 -1.55 -12.52 -5.77
N ALA A 215 -1.53 -11.77 -4.68
CA ALA A 215 -0.79 -10.51 -4.59
C ALA A 215 0.71 -10.74 -4.87
N GLY A 216 1.33 -11.70 -4.20
CA GLY A 216 2.73 -12.06 -4.47
C GLY A 216 2.98 -12.50 -5.91
N PHE A 217 2.05 -13.27 -6.50
CA PHE A 217 2.12 -13.66 -7.91
C PHE A 217 2.04 -12.45 -8.86
N LEU A 218 1.05 -11.57 -8.68
CA LEU A 218 0.90 -10.36 -9.49
C LEU A 218 2.13 -9.48 -9.41
N THR A 219 2.61 -9.19 -8.19
CA THR A 219 3.84 -8.41 -7.99
C THR A 219 5.00 -9.06 -8.72
N THR A 220 5.20 -10.37 -8.59
CA THR A 220 6.28 -11.08 -9.28
C THR A 220 6.23 -10.95 -10.80
N VAL A 221 5.04 -11.01 -11.40
CA VAL A 221 4.87 -10.89 -12.85
C VAL A 221 5.06 -9.45 -13.33
N GLY A 222 4.64 -8.47 -12.53
CA GLY A 222 4.62 -7.05 -12.90
C GLY A 222 5.82 -6.21 -12.45
N ILE A 223 6.62 -6.70 -11.50
CA ILE A 223 7.63 -5.88 -10.79
C ILE A 223 8.65 -5.23 -11.75
N ASN A 224 9.08 -5.97 -12.77
CA ASN A 224 10.02 -5.48 -13.78
C ASN A 224 9.40 -4.54 -14.83
N TYR A 225 8.14 -4.15 -14.69
CA TYR A 225 7.47 -3.23 -15.62
C TYR A 225 7.11 -1.90 -14.95
N THR A 226 6.53 -1.98 -13.76
CA THR A 226 5.98 -0.84 -13.00
C THR A 226 6.31 -0.88 -11.52
N GLY A 227 7.07 -1.88 -11.04
CA GLY A 227 7.16 -2.19 -9.61
C GLY A 227 5.95 -2.97 -9.08
N MET A 228 4.81 -2.92 -9.78
CA MET A 228 3.57 -3.63 -9.48
C MET A 228 3.10 -3.41 -8.03
N TYR A 229 2.79 -2.14 -7.76
CA TYR A 229 2.31 -1.73 -6.46
C TYR A 229 0.84 -2.07 -6.25
N ALA A 230 0.00 -1.81 -7.28
CA ALA A 230 -1.47 -1.91 -7.23
C ALA A 230 -2.16 -1.14 -6.06
N ASN A 231 -1.38 -0.44 -5.24
CA ASN A 231 -1.81 0.41 -4.14
C ASN A 231 -1.16 1.79 -4.30
N PRO A 232 -1.94 2.84 -4.64
CA PRO A 232 -1.40 4.16 -4.92
C PRO A 232 -0.61 4.79 -3.77
N ILE A 233 -0.96 4.51 -2.51
CA ILE A 233 -0.25 5.10 -1.37
C ILE A 233 1.14 4.50 -1.19
N VAL A 234 1.30 3.22 -1.50
CA VAL A 234 2.60 2.54 -1.49
C VAL A 234 3.46 3.05 -2.64
N ALA A 235 2.90 3.10 -3.86
CA ALA A 235 3.60 3.64 -5.02
C ALA A 235 4.08 5.07 -4.75
N TRP A 236 3.24 5.90 -4.11
CA TRP A 236 3.60 7.26 -3.74
C TRP A 236 4.74 7.33 -2.71
N ALA A 237 4.68 6.49 -1.69
CA ALA A 237 5.74 6.40 -0.67
C ALA A 237 7.10 6.05 -1.30
N CYS A 238 7.11 5.10 -2.23
CA CYS A 238 8.33 4.55 -2.80
C CYS A 238 8.87 5.34 -4.00
N THR A 239 8.01 5.92 -4.85
CA THR A 239 8.43 6.36 -6.20
C THR A 239 8.05 7.78 -6.63
N PHE A 240 7.28 8.54 -5.84
CA PHE A 240 6.70 9.82 -6.31
C PHE A 240 7.72 10.88 -6.74
N ASN A 241 8.88 10.93 -6.07
CA ASN A 241 9.98 11.87 -6.34
C ASN A 241 11.19 11.21 -7.00
N CYS A 242 11.06 9.96 -7.45
CA CYS A 242 12.14 9.28 -8.15
C CYS A 242 12.29 9.81 -9.58
N THR A 243 13.50 9.69 -10.12
CA THR A 243 13.81 10.12 -11.48
C THR A 243 13.21 9.14 -12.50
N GLY A 244 13.01 9.60 -13.74
CA GLY A 244 12.61 8.74 -14.84
C GLY A 244 11.15 8.88 -15.29
N VAL A 245 10.25 9.40 -14.44
CA VAL A 245 8.86 9.71 -14.78
C VAL A 245 8.48 11.09 -14.26
N THR A 246 7.63 11.81 -14.98
CA THR A 246 7.07 13.08 -14.47
C THR A 246 6.06 12.80 -13.35
N HIS A 247 5.85 13.75 -12.43
CA HIS A 247 4.81 13.59 -11.40
C HIS A 247 3.42 13.36 -11.99
N LEU A 248 3.09 14.00 -13.13
CA LEU A 248 1.84 13.73 -13.83
C LEU A 248 1.77 12.30 -14.35
N GLY A 249 2.87 11.80 -14.95
CA GLY A 249 2.96 10.40 -15.37
C GLY A 249 2.78 9.42 -14.21
N HIS A 250 3.39 9.71 -13.06
CA HIS A 250 3.19 8.92 -11.84
C HIS A 250 1.72 8.92 -11.40
N LEU A 251 1.07 10.09 -11.35
CA LEU A 251 -0.35 10.18 -10.97
C LEU A 251 -1.26 9.44 -11.96
N VAL A 252 -0.95 9.45 -13.25
CA VAL A 252 -1.74 8.68 -14.23
C VAL A 252 -1.57 7.18 -14.03
N VAL A 253 -0.32 6.71 -13.92
CA VAL A 253 -0.01 5.27 -13.85
C VAL A 253 -0.40 4.67 -12.50
N TYR A 254 0.02 5.27 -11.40
CA TYR A 254 -0.08 4.68 -10.06
C TYR A 254 -1.29 5.15 -9.26
N TRP A 255 -2.02 6.18 -9.70
CA TRP A 255 -3.21 6.66 -9.00
C TRP A 255 -4.47 6.51 -9.83
N LEU A 256 -4.53 7.17 -10.98
CA LEU A 256 -5.72 7.17 -11.82
C LEU A 256 -6.05 5.76 -12.31
N SER A 257 -5.06 4.99 -12.75
CA SER A 257 -5.30 3.67 -13.29
C SER A 257 -5.76 2.64 -12.24
N PRO A 258 -5.11 2.48 -11.07
CA PRO A 258 -5.63 1.64 -9.98
C PRO A 258 -7.04 2.06 -9.52
N LEU A 259 -7.34 3.37 -9.49
CA LEU A 259 -8.68 3.84 -9.16
C LEU A 259 -9.71 3.36 -10.19
N ILE A 260 -9.43 3.50 -11.48
CA ILE A 260 -10.31 3.00 -12.55
C ILE A 260 -10.47 1.48 -12.45
N GLY A 261 -9.37 0.75 -12.26
CA GLY A 261 -9.38 -0.70 -12.08
C GLY A 261 -10.26 -1.14 -10.91
N TRP A 262 -10.12 -0.48 -9.76
CA TRP A 262 -10.95 -0.72 -8.58
C TRP A 262 -12.42 -0.41 -8.84
N PHE A 263 -12.73 0.75 -9.42
CA PHE A 263 -14.12 1.14 -9.75
C PHE A 263 -14.79 0.15 -10.70
N LEU A 264 -14.08 -0.31 -11.73
CA LEU A 264 -14.59 -1.29 -12.68
C LEU A 264 -14.82 -2.64 -12.00
N ALA A 265 -13.89 -3.10 -11.16
CA ALA A 265 -14.06 -4.35 -10.44
C ALA A 265 -15.25 -4.29 -9.49
N ASP A 266 -15.43 -3.18 -8.78
CA ASP A 266 -16.56 -3.01 -7.87
C ASP A 266 -17.91 -2.93 -8.62
N ALA A 267 -17.92 -2.37 -9.83
CA ALA A 267 -19.10 -2.38 -10.70
C ALA A 267 -19.46 -3.78 -11.22
N VAL A 268 -18.47 -4.67 -11.42
CA VAL A 268 -18.67 -6.03 -11.96
C VAL A 268 -19.00 -7.05 -10.87
N PHE A 269 -18.25 -7.02 -9.76
CA PHE A 269 -18.30 -8.04 -8.71
C PHE A 269 -19.15 -7.62 -7.51
N GLY A 270 -19.68 -6.40 -7.50
CA GLY A 270 -20.48 -5.88 -6.40
C GLY A 270 -19.62 -5.31 -5.26
N GLU A 271 -20.34 -4.63 -4.37
CA GLU A 271 -19.77 -3.77 -3.34
C GLU A 271 -19.09 -4.59 -2.24
N GLN A 272 -17.94 -4.08 -1.80
CA GLN A 272 -17.40 -4.43 -0.50
C GLN A 272 -17.34 -3.12 0.27
N GLU A 273 -18.30 -2.90 1.17
CA GLU A 273 -18.33 -1.68 1.96
C GLU A 273 -17.02 -1.57 2.73
N CYS A 274 -16.21 -0.58 2.37
CA CYS A 274 -15.13 -0.17 3.24
C CYS A 274 -15.79 0.42 4.49
N ILE A 275 -15.50 -0.12 5.68
CA ILE A 275 -16.08 0.31 6.95
C ILE A 275 -15.50 1.69 7.33
N VAL A 276 -15.81 2.70 6.52
CA VAL A 276 -15.67 4.11 6.90
C VAL A 276 -16.62 4.41 8.05
N GLU A 277 -17.60 3.54 8.32
CA GLU A 277 -18.57 3.68 9.41
C GLU A 277 -17.91 3.70 10.80
N CYS A 278 -16.77 3.03 10.98
CA CYS A 278 -15.97 3.15 12.21
C CYS A 278 -15.56 4.61 12.52
N PHE A 279 -15.54 5.48 11.50
CA PHE A 279 -15.25 6.91 11.63
C PHE A 279 -16.50 7.78 11.81
N THR A 280 -17.71 7.31 11.47
CA THR A 280 -18.92 8.17 11.39
C THR A 280 -19.97 7.93 12.47
N GLU A 281 -19.87 6.85 13.26
CA GLU A 281 -20.88 6.52 14.29
C GLU A 281 -21.15 7.61 15.33
N GLU A 282 -20.25 8.60 15.52
CA GLU A 282 -20.51 9.69 16.48
C GLU A 282 -21.77 10.51 16.17
N ARG A 283 -22.25 10.51 14.92
CA ARG A 283 -23.43 11.30 14.59
C ARG A 283 -24.75 10.63 14.95
N GLU A 284 -24.85 9.31 14.95
CA GLU A 284 -26.10 8.65 15.33
C GLU A 284 -26.33 8.68 16.84
N ASP A 285 -25.29 8.44 17.65
CA ASP A 285 -25.41 8.51 19.11
C ASP A 285 -25.73 9.94 19.59
N SER A 286 -25.18 10.97 18.94
CA SER A 286 -25.48 12.37 19.31
C SER A 286 -26.92 12.80 18.97
N ASN A 287 -27.50 12.27 17.88
CA ASN A 287 -28.90 12.52 17.54
C ASN A 287 -29.85 11.74 18.44
N LEU A 288 -29.51 10.51 18.81
CA LEU A 288 -30.28 9.71 19.78
C LEU A 288 -30.27 10.31 21.19
N MET A 289 -29.15 10.89 21.63
CA MET A 289 -29.10 11.63 22.90
C MET A 289 -29.93 12.92 22.87
N LYS A 290 -29.92 13.67 21.77
CA LYS A 290 -30.77 14.88 21.64
C LYS A 290 -32.26 14.58 21.59
N LEU A 291 -32.65 13.42 21.06
CA LEU A 291 -34.04 12.97 21.04
C LEU A 291 -34.52 12.44 22.39
N LYS A 292 -33.62 12.01 23.29
CA LYS A 292 -33.98 11.59 24.65
C LYS A 292 -34.00 12.73 25.67
N SER A 293 -33.41 13.88 25.35
CA SER A 293 -33.40 15.06 26.22
C SER A 293 -34.44 16.13 25.85
N SER A 294 -35.25 15.90 24.82
CA SER A 294 -36.42 16.73 24.47
C SER A 294 -37.69 16.01 24.91
#